data_AF-A0A507DGE8-F1
#
_entry.id   AF-A0A507DGE8-F1
#
_cell.length_a   1.000
_cell.length_b   1.000
_cell.length_c   1.000
_cell.angle_alpha   90.00
_cell.angle_beta   90.00
_cell.angle_gamma   90.00
#
_symmetry.space_group_name_H-M   'P 1'
#
loop_
_entity.id
_entity.type
_entity.pdbx_description
1 polymer ?
#
loop_
_entity_poly.entity_id
_entity_poly.type
_entity_poly.pdbx_seq_one_letter_code
_entity_poly.pdbx_strand_id
1 'polypeptide(L)'
;MGVNPQGYSPSHYEKVQLLLTDRILGFYMVPEGDGIWNYNFMGAKHSANMKYLLTLDTPKEFYHESHRPSHFLNFSALEQTGLTTVATNVEGVNPAIEVDRENEFD
;
A
#
# COMPACT_ATOMS: atom_id res chain seq x y z
N MET A 1 15.09 -9.25 21.35
CA MET A 1 14.98 -10.68 21.00
C MET A 1 16.07 -10.98 19.99
N GLY A 2 17.05 -11.80 20.36
CA GLY A 2 18.17 -12.13 19.48
C GLY A 2 17.79 -13.15 18.41
N VAL A 3 18.63 -13.27 17.38
CA VAL A 3 18.47 -14.20 16.25
C VAL A 3 18.47 -15.68 16.67
N ASN A 4 18.93 -15.98 17.88
CA ASN A 4 18.98 -17.32 18.44
C ASN A 4 18.19 -17.39 19.77
N PRO A 5 16.88 -17.71 19.73
CA PRO A 5 16.09 -17.88 20.94
C PRO A 5 16.56 -19.10 21.74
N GLN A 6 16.43 -19.05 23.05
CA GLN A 6 16.84 -20.16 23.93
C GLN A 6 16.07 -21.44 23.55
N GLY A 7 16.80 -22.55 23.40
CA GLY A 7 16.22 -23.84 23.03
C GLY A 7 16.00 -24.04 21.53
N TYR A 8 16.37 -23.09 20.67
CA TYR A 8 16.36 -23.32 19.22
C TYR A 8 17.27 -24.51 18.84
N SER A 9 16.75 -25.41 18.00
CA SER A 9 17.47 -26.54 17.46
C SER A 9 17.12 -26.73 15.97
N PRO A 10 18.09 -27.05 15.10
CA PRO A 10 17.82 -27.41 13.70
C PRO A 10 16.89 -28.63 13.54
N SER A 11 16.68 -29.42 14.60
CA SER A 11 15.72 -30.53 14.62
C SER A 11 14.24 -30.08 14.63
N HIS A 12 13.97 -28.78 14.81
CA HIS A 12 12.61 -28.24 14.79
C HIS A 12 12.00 -28.12 13.38
N TYR A 13 12.76 -28.42 12.32
CA TYR A 13 12.26 -28.46 10.95
C TYR A 13 12.97 -29.54 10.13
N GLU A 14 12.30 -30.01 9.08
CA GLU A 14 12.85 -30.95 8.11
C GLU A 14 12.68 -30.43 6.69
N LYS A 15 13.60 -30.82 5.80
CA LYS A 15 13.50 -30.48 4.37
C LYS A 15 12.59 -31.49 3.70
N VAL A 16 11.63 -30.99 2.92
CA VAL A 16 10.72 -31.80 2.12
C VAL A 16 10.89 -31.48 0.63
N GLN A 17 10.50 -32.44 -0.22
CA GLN A 17 10.53 -32.23 -1.66
C GLN A 17 9.36 -31.35 -2.11
N LEU A 18 9.64 -30.35 -2.95
CA LEU A 18 8.65 -29.50 -3.59
C LEU A 18 8.83 -29.55 -5.11
N LEU A 19 7.74 -29.75 -5.85
CA LEU A 19 7.73 -29.77 -7.31
C LEU A 19 6.87 -28.63 -7.83
N LEU A 20 7.36 -27.95 -8.87
CA LEU A 20 6.60 -26.95 -9.62
C LEU A 20 5.94 -27.64 -10.81
N THR A 21 4.68 -27.30 -11.08
CA THR A 21 3.89 -27.89 -12.17
C THR A 21 3.13 -26.81 -12.91
N ASP A 22 3.09 -26.93 -14.23
CA ASP A 22 2.26 -26.15 -15.15
C ASP A 22 0.92 -26.83 -15.46
N ARG A 23 0.73 -28.08 -14.98
CA ARG A 23 -0.46 -28.90 -15.28
C ARG A 23 -1.68 -28.54 -14.45
N ILE A 24 -1.50 -27.81 -13.36
CA ILE A 24 -2.56 -27.45 -12.41
C ILE A 24 -2.50 -25.94 -12.17
N LEU A 25 -3.64 -25.27 -12.32
CA LEU A 25 -3.79 -23.85 -11.98
C LEU A 25 -4.36 -23.74 -10.56
N GLY A 26 -3.59 -23.14 -9.66
CA GLY A 26 -4.08 -22.69 -8.37
C GLY A 26 -4.92 -21.42 -8.49
N PHE A 27 -5.50 -20.99 -7.37
CA PHE A 27 -6.20 -19.72 -7.25
C PHE A 27 -5.78 -19.01 -5.96
N TYR A 28 -6.12 -17.73 -5.86
CA TYR A 28 -5.87 -16.92 -4.68
C TYR A 28 -7.15 -16.60 -3.94
N MET A 29 -7.01 -16.34 -2.64
CA MET A 29 -8.04 -15.74 -1.80
C MET A 29 -7.45 -14.50 -1.15
N VAL A 30 -8.22 -13.42 -1.10
CA VAL A 30 -7.83 -12.14 -0.49
C VAL A 30 -8.82 -11.74 0.59
N PRO A 31 -8.43 -10.86 1.54
CA PRO A 31 -9.36 -10.30 2.52
C PRO A 31 -10.54 -9.59 1.84
N GLU A 32 -11.77 -9.86 2.28
CA GLU A 32 -12.97 -9.22 1.76
C GLU A 32 -12.97 -7.70 1.98
N GLY A 33 -13.64 -6.95 1.09
CA GLY A 33 -13.65 -5.49 1.07
C GLY A 33 -12.61 -4.95 0.11
N ASP A 34 -11.56 -4.31 0.63
CA ASP A 34 -10.55 -3.63 -0.18
C ASP A 34 -9.42 -4.57 -0.67
N GLY A 35 -9.46 -5.88 -0.38
CA GLY A 35 -8.38 -6.81 -0.76
C GLY A 35 -7.04 -6.55 -0.08
N ILE A 36 -7.04 -5.75 1.00
CA ILE A 36 -5.82 -5.33 1.70
C ILE A 36 -5.31 -6.48 2.56
N TRP A 37 -4.27 -7.14 2.07
CA TRP A 37 -3.52 -8.13 2.85
C TRP A 37 -2.28 -7.52 3.50
N ASN A 38 -1.76 -6.41 2.96
CA ASN A 38 -0.52 -5.79 3.42
C ASN A 38 -0.78 -4.63 4.39
N TYR A 39 -0.40 -4.82 5.66
CA TYR A 39 -0.50 -3.80 6.71
C TYR A 39 0.85 -3.12 7.05
N ASN A 40 1.92 -3.33 6.26
CA ASN A 40 3.23 -2.72 6.56
C ASN A 40 3.20 -1.18 6.66
N PHE A 41 2.42 -0.50 5.83
CA PHE A 41 2.26 0.98 5.89
C PHE A 41 1.10 1.44 6.79
N MET A 42 0.37 0.50 7.39
CA MET A 42 -0.78 0.75 8.26
C MET A 42 -0.66 -0.07 9.56
N GLY A 43 0.54 -0.14 10.13
CA GLY A 43 0.82 -1.02 11.27
C GLY A 43 -0.10 -0.80 12.48
N ALA A 44 -0.53 0.44 12.73
CA ALA A 44 -1.47 0.76 13.80
C ALA A 44 -2.87 0.16 13.61
N LYS A 45 -3.25 -0.20 12.38
CA LYS A 45 -4.53 -0.86 12.06
C LYS A 45 -4.46 -2.38 12.18
N HIS A 46 -3.27 -2.97 12.30
CA HIS A 46 -3.10 -4.42 12.46
C HIS A 46 -3.24 -4.81 13.94
N SER A 47 -4.01 -5.87 14.19
CA SER A 47 -4.19 -6.44 15.53
C SER A 47 -4.13 -7.96 15.45
N ALA A 48 -3.45 -8.61 16.39
CA ALA A 48 -3.32 -10.08 16.42
C ALA A 48 -4.67 -10.80 16.51
N ASN A 49 -5.70 -10.13 17.05
CA ASN A 49 -7.05 -10.68 17.22
C ASN A 49 -8.04 -10.19 16.15
N MET A 50 -7.56 -9.59 15.05
CA MET A 50 -8.43 -9.11 13.98
C MET A 50 -9.17 -10.26 13.29
N LYS A 51 -10.45 -10.05 12.99
CA LYS A 51 -11.25 -10.97 12.19
C LYS A 51 -11.37 -10.42 10.78
N TYR A 52 -11.28 -11.29 9.79
CA TYR A 52 -11.42 -10.96 8.38
C TYR A 52 -12.18 -12.09 7.68
N LEU A 53 -12.89 -11.73 6.61
CA LEU A 53 -13.51 -12.66 5.69
C LEU A 53 -12.64 -12.77 4.43
N LEU A 54 -12.87 -13.79 3.61
CA LEU A 54 -12.08 -14.06 2.40
C LEU A 54 -12.99 -14.08 1.17
N THR A 55 -12.46 -13.58 0.05
CA THR A 55 -13.08 -13.66 -1.27
C THR A 55 -12.07 -14.18 -2.31
N LEU A 56 -12.58 -14.73 -3.41
CA LEU A 56 -11.77 -15.17 -4.55
C LEU A 56 -11.42 -13.97 -5.41
N ASP A 57 -10.16 -13.54 -5.36
CA ASP A 57 -9.65 -12.44 -6.18
C ASP A 57 -8.11 -12.51 -6.28
N THR A 58 -7.53 -11.67 -7.13
CA THR A 58 -6.08 -11.55 -7.33
C THR A 58 -5.45 -10.66 -6.26
N PRO A 59 -4.39 -11.09 -5.57
CA PRO A 59 -3.73 -10.27 -4.56
C PRO A 59 -3.07 -9.06 -5.19
N LYS A 60 -3.32 -7.88 -4.62
CA LYS A 60 -2.67 -6.63 -5.02
C LYS A 60 -1.17 -6.68 -4.73
N GLU A 61 -0.38 -6.01 -5.56
CA GLU A 61 1.07 -5.91 -5.39
C GLU A 61 1.46 -5.24 -4.06
N PHE A 62 2.70 -5.48 -3.59
CA PHE A 62 3.15 -4.97 -2.29
C PHE A 62 2.98 -3.45 -2.18
N TYR A 63 3.32 -2.73 -3.25
CA TYR A 63 3.19 -1.29 -3.40
C TYR A 63 1.93 -0.90 -4.17
N HIS A 64 0.80 -1.54 -3.93
CA HIS A 64 -0.47 -1.02 -4.43
C HIS A 64 -0.90 0.21 -3.62
N GLU A 65 -1.59 1.17 -4.23
CA GLU A 65 -2.02 2.42 -3.58
C GLU A 65 -2.90 2.19 -2.34
N SER A 66 -3.78 1.19 -2.40
CA SER A 66 -4.65 0.80 -1.28
C SER A 66 -3.89 0.31 -0.06
N HIS A 67 -2.64 -0.18 -0.21
CA HIS A 67 -1.79 -0.57 0.90
C HIS A 67 -1.11 0.62 1.59
N ARG A 68 -1.10 1.81 0.97
CA ARG A 68 -0.39 3.01 1.44
C ARG A 68 -1.25 4.29 1.33
N PRO A 69 -2.49 4.31 1.85
CA PRO A 69 -3.42 5.42 1.66
C PRO A 69 -2.87 6.76 2.17
N SER A 70 -2.09 6.75 3.25
CA SER A 70 -1.49 7.96 3.82
C SER A 70 -0.58 8.71 2.84
N HIS A 71 0.11 8.01 1.91
CA HIS A 71 0.95 8.67 0.92
C HIS A 71 0.13 9.55 -0.05
N PHE A 72 -1.13 9.23 -0.28
CA PHE A 72 -2.00 9.95 -1.20
C PHE A 72 -2.86 10.99 -0.49
N LEU A 73 -3.25 10.73 0.77
CA LEU A 73 -4.07 11.66 1.54
C LEU A 73 -3.31 12.93 1.97
N ASN A 74 -1.98 12.85 2.12
CA ASN A 74 -1.16 13.97 2.59
C ASN A 74 -1.14 15.19 1.64
N PHE A 75 -1.41 15.02 0.35
CA PHE A 75 -1.45 16.14 -0.60
C PHE A 75 -2.70 17.00 -0.42
N SER A 76 -3.85 16.39 -0.10
CA SER A 76 -5.12 17.08 0.17
C SER A 76 -5.02 18.05 1.37
N ALA A 77 -4.17 17.75 2.35
CA ALA A 77 -3.96 18.60 3.52
C ALA A 77 -3.15 19.88 3.21
N LEU A 78 -2.28 19.83 2.19
CA LEU A 78 -1.50 20.99 1.74
C LEU A 78 -2.35 21.99 0.96
N GLU A 79 -3.33 21.52 0.19
CA GLU A 79 -4.30 22.39 -0.50
C GLU A 79 -5.16 23.16 0.51
N GLN A 80 -5.58 22.50 1.60
CA GLN A 80 -6.37 23.15 2.66
C GLN A 80 -5.57 24.16 3.51
N THR A 81 -4.24 24.06 3.53
CA THR A 81 -3.35 25.02 4.23
C THR A 81 -2.84 26.14 3.31
N GLY A 82 -3.26 26.18 2.03
CA GLY A 82 -2.91 27.27 1.11
C GLY A 82 -1.41 27.39 0.80
N LEU A 83 -0.61 26.37 1.12
CA LEU A 83 0.83 26.41 0.91
C LEU A 83 1.17 25.86 -0.49
N THR A 84 0.77 26.59 -1.53
CA THR A 84 1.05 26.27 -2.95
C THR A 84 2.45 26.71 -3.41
N THR A 85 3.36 27.05 -2.49
CA THR A 85 4.61 27.78 -2.79
C THR A 85 5.89 26.99 -2.56
N VAL A 86 5.94 25.67 -2.83
CA VAL A 86 7.19 24.89 -2.61
C VAL A 86 7.72 24.18 -3.87
N ALA A 87 7.04 24.24 -5.03
CA ALA A 87 7.56 23.61 -6.25
C ALA A 87 7.92 24.58 -7.40
N THR A 88 7.61 25.87 -7.28
CA THR A 88 8.03 26.86 -8.26
C THR A 88 8.53 28.09 -7.52
N ASN A 89 9.82 28.40 -7.65
CA ASN A 89 10.39 29.69 -7.25
C ASN A 89 9.80 30.81 -8.13
N VAL A 90 8.52 31.12 -7.94
CA VAL A 90 7.83 32.21 -8.62
C VAL A 90 7.23 33.09 -7.52
N GLU A 91 7.93 34.17 -7.21
CA GLU A 91 7.40 35.24 -6.37
C GLU A 91 6.22 35.91 -7.10
N GLY A 92 5.06 36.00 -6.45
CA GLY A 92 4.00 36.95 -6.83
C GLY A 92 2.85 36.41 -7.69
N VAL A 93 2.19 35.31 -7.32
CA VAL A 93 0.90 34.96 -7.93
C VAL A 93 -0.21 35.80 -7.30
N ASN A 94 -0.60 36.85 -8.01
CA ASN A 94 -1.73 37.73 -7.73
C ASN A 94 -3.05 36.95 -7.92
N PRO A 95 -4.02 36.98 -6.97
CA PRO A 95 -5.28 36.23 -7.07
C PRO A 95 -6.19 36.66 -8.24
N ALA A 96 -5.84 37.71 -8.98
CA ALA A 96 -6.53 38.14 -10.20
C ALA A 96 -5.97 37.50 -11.49
N ILE A 97 -4.95 36.65 -11.41
CA ILE A 97 -4.44 35.90 -12.57
C ILE A 97 -5.06 34.50 -12.51
N GLU A 98 -6.34 34.41 -12.87
CA GLU A 98 -6.86 33.16 -13.39
C GLU A 98 -6.17 32.97 -14.73
N VAL A 99 -5.08 32.19 -14.75
CA VAL A 99 -4.35 31.84 -15.96
C VAL A 99 -5.38 31.29 -16.93
N ASP A 100 -5.53 31.94 -18.08
CA ASP A 100 -6.42 31.54 -19.14
C ASP A 100 -6.16 30.07 -19.49
N ARG A 101 -7.03 29.18 -19.00
CA ARG A 101 -6.97 27.74 -19.26
C ARG A 101 -7.82 27.47 -20.50
N GLU A 102 -7.44 28.08 -21.60
CA GLU A 102 -7.86 27.58 -22.91
C GLU A 102 -7.36 26.13 -22.98
N ASN A 103 -8.28 25.17 -22.96
CA ASN A 103 -7.96 23.76 -23.17
C ASN A 103 -7.51 23.62 -24.63
N GLU A 104 -6.21 23.78 -24.90
CA GLU A 104 -5.58 23.68 -26.23
C GLU A 104 -5.61 22.27 -26.86
N PHE A 105 -6.53 21.40 -26.45
CA PHE A 105 -6.68 20.04 -26.95
C PHE A 105 -8.09 19.75 -27.53
N ASP A 106 -8.79 20.79 -28.01
CA ASP A 106 -9.85 20.63 -29.02
C ASP A 106 -9.25 20.46 -30.44
#